data_AF-A0A2W7AA86-F1
#
_entry.id   AF-A0A2W7AA86-F1
#
_cell.length_a   1.000
_cell.length_b   1.000
_cell.length_c   1.000
_cell.angle_alpha   90.00
_cell.angle_beta   90.00
_cell.angle_gamma   90.00
#
_symmetry.space_group_name_H-M   'P 1'
#
loop_
_entity.id
_entity.type
_entity.pdbx_description
1 polymer ?
#
loop_
_entity_poly.entity_id
_entity_poly.type
_entity_poly.pdbx_seq_one_letter_code
_entity_poly.pdbx_strand_id
1 'polypeptide(L)'
;MRAGQKCTITSVCSWDQKIMVLSVKEKVREEVKVLLLERALELLGQIRDTSPISSRNTSKGALVKETYILFRAVDAGLSVSAVRQSILETGIIQKTSYETRRRIWDAIKHRYLSVHPEWVAQSLADASRLGAESSEYLSLAYLYFVLRDRLVFSIVTELIWGKWRQQTTTISRGDIVQLLEKMAEDHPQIKQWRESTRLRLASSILAALRDFGLLRGIQKKHIQRPLVASTTVLHLLYILLSEGLEGRKILEAPDWRLFLWTEVDVARALGELAQQQWIRFEKSGSIVILELKRLPEAIA
;
A
#
# COMPACT_ATOMS: atom_id res chain seq x y z
N MET A 1 -33.67 -7.99 75.71
CA MET A 1 -34.09 -6.76 74.99
C MET A 1 -33.71 -6.91 73.53
N ARG A 2 -34.68 -6.70 72.62
CA ARG A 2 -34.56 -6.90 71.17
C ARG A 2 -33.75 -5.75 70.55
N ALA A 3 -32.83 -6.07 69.65
CA ALA A 3 -32.32 -5.12 68.66
C ALA A 3 -32.29 -5.83 67.30
N GLY A 4 -33.21 -5.44 66.43
CA GLY A 4 -33.29 -5.94 65.05
C GLY A 4 -32.22 -5.30 64.18
N GLN A 5 -31.41 -6.13 63.53
CA GLN A 5 -30.49 -5.70 62.48
C GLN A 5 -31.25 -5.66 61.14
N LYS A 6 -31.46 -4.44 60.63
CA LYS A 6 -31.94 -4.19 59.27
C LYS A 6 -30.87 -4.60 58.28
N CYS A 7 -31.22 -5.51 57.38
CA CYS A 7 -30.44 -5.86 56.19
C CYS A 7 -30.58 -4.72 55.16
N THR A 8 -29.54 -3.93 54.94
CA THR A 8 -29.49 -2.92 53.87
C THR A 8 -28.99 -3.55 52.57
N ILE A 9 -29.95 -3.90 51.71
CA ILE A 9 -29.77 -4.31 50.30
C ILE A 9 -29.45 -3.07 49.47
N THR A 10 -28.25 -2.50 49.62
CA THR A 10 -27.87 -1.30 48.85
C THR A 10 -26.49 -1.39 48.21
N SER A 11 -25.67 -2.37 48.59
CA SER A 11 -24.34 -2.56 48.00
C SER A 11 -24.36 -3.40 46.73
N VAL A 12 -25.30 -4.33 46.53
CA VAL A 12 -25.29 -5.23 45.35
C VAL A 12 -25.69 -4.50 44.06
N CYS A 13 -26.68 -3.58 44.09
CA CYS A 13 -27.07 -2.81 42.90
C CYS A 13 -25.95 -1.90 42.34
N SER A 14 -25.02 -1.44 43.19
CA SER A 14 -23.94 -0.55 42.75
C SER A 14 -22.85 -1.26 41.96
N TRP A 15 -22.61 -2.56 42.23
CA TRP A 15 -21.61 -3.34 41.50
C TRP A 15 -22.17 -3.83 40.15
N ASP A 16 -23.43 -4.25 40.13
CA ASP A 16 -24.13 -4.65 38.89
C ASP A 16 -24.28 -3.48 37.90
N GLN A 17 -24.58 -2.27 38.39
CA GLN A 17 -24.61 -1.08 37.54
C GLN A 17 -23.22 -0.73 36.97
N LYS A 18 -22.15 -0.92 37.75
CA LYS A 18 -20.79 -0.63 37.31
C LYS A 18 -20.29 -1.65 36.28
N ILE A 19 -20.63 -2.93 36.45
CA ILE A 19 -20.34 -4.01 35.50
C ILE A 19 -21.15 -3.82 34.21
N MET A 20 -22.45 -3.48 34.30
CA MET A 20 -23.26 -3.14 33.13
C MET A 20 -22.71 -1.93 32.36
N VAL A 21 -22.31 -0.86 33.05
CA VAL A 21 -21.75 0.35 32.40
C VAL A 21 -20.39 0.05 31.75
N LEU A 22 -19.55 -0.80 32.34
CA LEU A 22 -18.29 -1.24 31.74
C LEU A 22 -18.55 -2.12 30.50
N SER A 23 -19.48 -3.07 30.57
CA SER A 23 -19.89 -3.93 29.46
C SER A 23 -20.49 -3.14 28.30
N VAL A 24 -21.33 -2.12 28.59
CA VAL A 24 -21.90 -1.22 27.58
C VAL A 24 -20.83 -0.34 26.96
N LYS A 25 -19.90 0.22 27.74
CA LYS A 25 -18.77 1.02 27.22
C LYS A 25 -17.85 0.19 26.33
N GLU A 26 -17.59 -1.06 26.69
CA GLU A 26 -16.75 -1.98 25.92
C GLU A 26 -17.44 -2.39 24.62
N LYS A 27 -18.75 -2.65 24.66
CA LYS A 27 -19.56 -2.94 23.48
C LYS A 27 -19.66 -1.75 22.51
N VAL A 28 -19.93 -0.54 23.03
CA VAL A 28 -19.94 0.70 22.23
C VAL A 28 -18.56 0.97 21.62
N ARG A 29 -17.48 0.72 22.37
CA ARG A 29 -16.11 0.86 21.85
C ARG A 29 -15.85 -0.11 20.71
N GLU A 30 -16.32 -1.34 20.80
CA GLU A 30 -16.14 -2.34 19.75
C GLU A 30 -16.99 -2.02 18.51
N GLU A 31 -18.24 -1.58 18.69
CA GLU A 31 -19.10 -1.13 17.58
C GLU A 31 -18.51 0.08 16.84
N VAL A 32 -17.94 1.05 17.56
CA VAL A 32 -17.27 2.21 16.95
C VAL A 32 -16.03 1.78 16.16
N LYS A 33 -15.23 0.83 16.67
CA LYS A 33 -14.08 0.30 15.94
C LYS A 33 -14.49 -0.41 14.65
N VAL A 34 -15.54 -1.22 14.69
CA VAL A 34 -16.06 -1.91 13.50
C VAL A 34 -16.50 -0.90 12.44
N LEU A 35 -17.27 0.12 12.84
CA LEU A 35 -17.73 1.17 11.91
C LEU A 35 -16.56 1.95 11.28
N LEU A 36 -15.55 2.28 12.09
CA LEU A 36 -14.33 2.95 11.62
C LEU A 36 -13.53 2.07 10.65
N LEU A 37 -13.44 0.77 10.94
CA LEU A 37 -12.77 -0.20 10.08
C LEU A 37 -13.52 -0.37 8.75
N GLU A 38 -14.84 -0.57 8.78
CA GLU A 38 -15.68 -0.70 7.59
C GLU A 38 -15.55 0.52 6.69
N ARG A 39 -15.66 1.72 7.26
CA ARG A 39 -15.54 2.97 6.51
C ARG A 39 -14.16 3.11 5.86
N ALA A 40 -13.10 2.73 6.56
CA ALA A 40 -11.76 2.81 5.98
C ALA A 40 -11.49 1.75 4.94
N LEU A 41 -12.04 0.54 5.10
CA LEU A 41 -11.98 -0.50 4.08
C LEU A 41 -12.71 -0.04 2.83
N GLU A 42 -13.96 0.42 2.92
CA GLU A 42 -14.73 0.90 1.75
C GLU A 42 -13.94 1.92 0.91
N LEU A 43 -13.28 2.82 1.62
CA LEU A 43 -12.40 3.84 1.09
C LEU A 43 -11.15 3.25 0.39
N LEU A 44 -10.45 2.31 1.04
CA LEU A 44 -9.31 1.60 0.45
C LEU A 44 -9.65 0.81 -0.82
N GLY A 45 -10.90 0.37 -0.99
CA GLY A 45 -11.35 -0.30 -2.20
C GLY A 45 -11.22 0.56 -3.47
N GLN A 46 -11.06 1.88 -3.31
CA GLN A 46 -10.88 2.84 -4.41
C GLN A 46 -9.40 3.16 -4.70
N ILE A 47 -8.46 2.50 -4.00
CA ILE A 47 -7.05 2.82 -4.11
C ILE A 47 -6.49 2.52 -5.50
N ARG A 48 -7.01 1.51 -6.20
CA ARG A 48 -6.49 1.13 -7.51
C ARG A 48 -6.80 2.19 -8.55
N ASP A 49 -5.85 2.42 -9.46
CA ASP A 49 -6.14 3.18 -10.66
C ASP A 49 -7.08 2.37 -11.57
N THR A 50 -8.27 2.89 -11.81
CA THR A 50 -9.27 2.30 -12.72
C THR A 50 -9.32 3.02 -14.06
N SER A 51 -8.53 4.09 -14.24
CA SER A 51 -8.51 4.88 -15.47
C SER A 51 -7.96 4.08 -16.67
N PRO A 52 -8.17 4.54 -17.91
CA PRO A 52 -7.54 3.92 -19.07
C PRO A 52 -6.02 3.88 -18.95
N ILE A 53 -5.38 2.84 -19.50
CA ILE A 53 -3.91 2.73 -19.53
C ILE A 53 -3.32 4.02 -20.10
N SER A 54 -2.36 4.59 -19.37
CA SER A 54 -1.77 5.89 -19.66
C SER A 54 -0.24 5.81 -19.76
N SER A 55 0.36 6.83 -20.36
CA SER A 55 1.82 6.99 -20.44
C SER A 55 2.38 7.88 -19.33
N ARG A 56 1.67 8.01 -18.19
CA ARG A 56 1.95 8.95 -17.10
C ARG A 56 3.37 8.87 -16.55
N ASN A 57 3.90 7.66 -16.42
CA ASN A 57 5.25 7.39 -15.91
C ASN A 57 6.38 7.63 -16.94
N THR A 58 6.10 8.21 -18.11
CA THR A 58 7.11 8.50 -19.15
C THR A 58 8.18 9.50 -18.71
N SER A 59 7.81 10.49 -17.89
CA SER A 59 8.71 11.59 -17.50
C SER A 59 9.13 11.59 -16.03
N LYS A 60 8.37 10.93 -15.17
CA LYS A 60 8.59 10.83 -13.73
C LYS A 60 8.47 9.36 -13.34
N GLY A 61 9.62 8.71 -13.16
CA GLY A 61 9.70 7.31 -12.68
C GLY A 61 9.36 7.21 -11.20
N ALA A 62 10.15 6.46 -10.42
CA ALA A 62 9.83 6.18 -9.02
C ALA A 62 9.73 7.42 -8.12
N LEU A 63 10.60 8.41 -8.31
CA LEU A 63 10.70 9.61 -7.44
C LEU A 63 10.89 9.25 -5.96
N VAL A 64 11.65 8.19 -5.65
CA VAL A 64 11.83 7.67 -4.28
C VAL A 64 12.33 8.75 -3.33
N LYS A 65 13.36 9.51 -3.74
CA LYS A 65 13.98 10.54 -2.89
C LYS A 65 13.07 11.75 -2.70
N GLU A 66 12.42 12.22 -3.76
CA GLU A 66 11.48 13.34 -3.69
C GLU A 66 10.26 12.99 -2.82
N THR A 67 9.75 11.77 -2.96
CA THR A 67 8.66 11.23 -2.14
C THR A 67 9.08 11.14 -0.67
N TYR A 68 10.33 10.73 -0.41
CA TYR A 68 10.87 10.62 0.94
C TYR A 68 10.96 11.99 1.62
N ILE A 69 11.49 13.01 0.91
CA ILE A 69 11.58 14.38 1.41
C ILE A 69 10.20 14.92 1.79
N LEU A 70 9.19 14.65 0.96
CA LEU A 70 7.81 15.08 1.23
C LEU A 70 7.26 14.42 2.49
N PHE A 71 7.39 13.11 2.65
CA PHE A 71 6.82 12.41 3.81
C PHE A 71 7.62 12.60 5.09
N ARG A 72 8.93 12.88 5.01
CA ARG A 72 9.71 13.40 6.14
C ARG A 72 9.18 14.75 6.63
N ALA A 73 8.72 15.61 5.72
CA ALA A 73 8.15 16.91 6.09
C ALA A 73 6.76 16.74 6.74
N VAL A 74 5.93 15.83 6.22
CA VAL A 74 4.65 15.45 6.85
C VAL A 74 4.88 14.88 8.25
N ASP A 75 5.86 13.99 8.39
CA ASP A 75 6.26 13.43 9.70
C ASP A 75 6.70 14.52 10.69
N ALA A 76 7.36 15.58 10.19
CA ALA A 76 7.75 16.74 10.99
C ALA A 76 6.57 17.67 11.35
N GLY A 77 5.33 17.29 11.02
CA GLY A 77 4.11 18.02 11.36
C GLY A 77 3.64 19.03 10.32
N LEU A 78 4.26 19.10 9.14
CA LEU A 78 3.76 19.97 8.07
C LEU A 78 2.49 19.39 7.44
N SER A 79 1.50 20.25 7.23
CA SER A 79 0.32 19.87 6.45
C SER A 79 0.68 19.61 4.99
N VAL A 80 -0.11 18.79 4.30
CA VAL A 80 0.07 18.49 2.86
C VAL A 80 0.07 19.76 2.00
N SER A 81 -0.71 20.78 2.36
CA SER A 81 -0.73 22.07 1.67
C SER A 81 0.54 22.87 1.91
N ALA A 82 1.08 22.89 3.13
CA ALA A 82 2.37 23.50 3.43
C ALA A 82 3.51 22.82 2.67
N VAL A 83 3.53 21.48 2.64
CA VAL A 83 4.56 20.75 1.88
C VAL A 83 4.46 21.04 0.38
N ARG A 84 3.25 21.14 -0.18
CA ARG A 84 3.06 21.57 -1.57
C ARG A 84 3.69 22.94 -1.82
N GLN A 85 3.40 23.91 -0.96
CA GLN A 85 3.97 25.25 -1.08
C GLN A 85 5.50 25.19 -1.00
N SER A 86 6.04 24.43 -0.05
CA SER A 86 7.48 24.27 0.10
C SER A 86 8.15 23.64 -1.12
N ILE A 87 7.51 22.68 -1.79
CA ILE A 87 8.01 22.09 -3.04
C ILE A 87 7.98 23.10 -4.18
N LEU A 88 6.92 23.89 -4.30
CA LEU A 88 6.77 24.78 -5.45
C LEU A 88 7.60 26.06 -5.32
N GLU A 89 7.65 26.63 -4.12
CA GLU A 89 8.16 27.99 -3.85
C GLU A 89 9.51 27.98 -3.12
N THR A 90 9.62 27.27 -2.00
CA THR A 90 10.82 27.33 -1.14
C THR A 90 11.95 26.39 -1.61
N GLY A 91 11.64 25.39 -2.44
CA GLY A 91 12.63 24.52 -3.06
C GLY A 91 13.17 23.38 -2.20
N ILE A 92 12.35 22.76 -1.33
CA ILE A 92 12.78 21.58 -0.52
C ILE A 92 13.29 20.42 -1.40
N ILE A 93 12.82 20.37 -2.65
CA ILE A 93 13.35 19.51 -3.70
C ILE A 93 14.30 20.36 -4.56
N GLN A 94 15.59 20.02 -4.55
CA GLN A 94 16.65 20.71 -5.29
C GLN A 94 16.51 20.51 -6.82
N LYS A 95 15.52 21.18 -7.42
CA LYS A 95 15.28 21.22 -8.87
C LYS A 95 15.04 22.67 -9.30
N THR A 96 15.70 23.09 -10.37
CA THR A 96 15.77 24.49 -10.80
C THR A 96 14.43 25.02 -11.32
N SER A 97 13.74 24.27 -12.19
CA SER A 97 12.51 24.74 -12.84
C SER A 97 11.24 24.52 -12.00
N TYR A 98 10.41 25.56 -11.87
CA TYR A 98 9.07 25.49 -11.28
C TYR A 98 8.20 24.39 -11.92
N GLU A 99 8.17 24.32 -13.26
CA GLU A 99 7.38 23.32 -13.98
C GLU A 99 7.84 21.89 -13.66
N THR A 100 9.14 21.68 -13.42
CA THR A 100 9.65 20.39 -12.97
C THR A 100 9.14 20.04 -11.57
N ARG A 101 9.16 20.99 -10.64
CA ARG A 101 8.66 20.80 -9.27
C ARG A 101 7.14 20.56 -9.26
N ARG A 102 6.38 21.29 -10.09
CA ARG A 102 4.95 21.06 -10.30
C ARG A 102 4.65 19.65 -10.79
N ARG A 103 5.34 19.17 -11.83
CA ARG A 103 5.15 17.80 -12.33
C ARG A 103 5.52 16.72 -11.33
N ILE A 104 6.54 16.96 -10.50
CA ILE A 104 6.91 16.05 -9.40
C ILE A 104 5.76 16.01 -8.38
N TRP A 105 5.26 17.18 -7.96
CA TRP A 105 4.11 17.28 -7.07
C TRP A 105 2.89 16.54 -7.63
N ASP A 106 2.52 16.78 -8.89
CA ASP A 106 1.35 16.15 -9.51
C ASP A 106 1.50 14.62 -9.57
N ALA A 107 2.70 14.11 -9.81
CA ALA A 107 2.98 12.67 -9.79
C ALA A 107 2.86 12.08 -8.38
N ILE A 108 3.45 12.71 -7.36
CA ILE A 108 3.36 12.27 -5.97
C ILE A 108 1.92 12.36 -5.46
N LYS A 109 1.22 13.45 -5.77
CA LYS A 109 -0.20 13.64 -5.42
C LYS A 109 -1.05 12.50 -5.96
N HIS A 110 -0.93 12.20 -7.26
CA HIS A 110 -1.66 11.10 -7.90
C HIS A 110 -1.43 9.74 -7.22
N ARG A 111 -0.18 9.46 -6.83
CA ARG A 111 0.25 8.18 -6.27
C ARG A 111 -0.10 7.99 -4.80
N TYR A 112 -0.08 9.04 -4.01
CA TYR A 112 -0.10 8.88 -2.55
C TYR A 112 -1.08 9.77 -1.82
N LEU A 113 -1.64 10.80 -2.48
CA LEU A 113 -2.47 11.81 -1.81
C LEU A 113 -3.86 12.00 -2.46
N SER A 114 -4.14 11.34 -3.58
CA SER A 114 -5.44 11.46 -4.27
C SER A 114 -6.54 10.58 -3.68
N VAL A 115 -6.18 9.48 -3.00
CA VAL A 115 -7.11 8.51 -2.41
C VAL A 115 -6.58 8.16 -1.02
N HIS A 116 -7.40 8.37 0.00
CA HIS A 116 -7.06 8.26 1.42
C HIS A 116 -5.72 8.90 1.79
N PRO A 117 -5.58 10.21 1.55
CA PRO A 117 -4.35 10.92 1.86
C PRO A 117 -3.95 10.76 3.32
N GLU A 118 -4.89 10.72 4.26
CA GLU A 118 -4.58 10.56 5.69
C GLU A 118 -3.89 9.22 5.96
N TRP A 119 -4.46 8.12 5.46
CA TRP A 119 -3.91 6.77 5.62
C TRP A 119 -2.56 6.61 4.95
N VAL A 120 -2.50 6.91 3.65
CA VAL A 120 -1.30 6.66 2.84
C VAL A 120 -0.18 7.61 3.25
N ALA A 121 -0.49 8.89 3.48
CA ALA A 121 0.51 9.86 3.87
C ALA A 121 1.07 9.59 5.26
N GLN A 122 0.21 9.28 6.25
CA GLN A 122 0.68 8.99 7.60
C GLN A 122 1.57 7.75 7.62
N SER A 123 1.15 6.68 6.95
CA SER A 123 1.93 5.43 6.91
C SER A 123 3.28 5.61 6.21
N LEU A 124 3.34 6.41 5.13
CA LEU A 124 4.60 6.76 4.48
C LEU A 124 5.46 7.73 5.32
N ALA A 125 4.83 8.62 6.09
CA ALA A 125 5.51 9.50 7.04
C ALA A 125 6.16 8.69 8.17
N ASP A 126 5.43 7.75 8.77
CA ASP A 126 5.97 6.87 9.81
C ASP A 126 7.09 5.97 9.26
N ALA A 127 6.88 5.34 8.11
CA ALA A 127 7.90 4.51 7.45
C ALA A 127 9.16 5.33 7.09
N SER A 128 9.00 6.62 6.73
CA SER A 128 10.13 7.48 6.41
C SER A 128 11.07 7.75 7.60
N ARG A 129 10.64 7.55 8.85
CA ARG A 129 11.53 7.65 10.03
C ARG A 129 12.67 6.66 10.00
N LEU A 130 12.48 5.52 9.34
CA LEU A 130 13.46 4.44 9.25
C LEU A 130 14.49 4.66 8.13
N GLY A 131 14.31 5.71 7.31
CA GLY A 131 15.24 6.13 6.27
C GLY A 131 14.78 5.77 4.85
N ALA A 132 15.37 6.46 3.87
CA ALA A 132 14.95 6.42 2.46
C ALA A 132 15.21 5.08 1.76
N GLU A 133 16.12 4.27 2.30
CA GLU A 133 16.48 2.95 1.77
C GLU A 133 15.95 1.82 2.65
N SER A 134 15.17 2.15 3.70
CA SER A 134 14.56 1.14 4.57
C SER A 134 13.52 0.34 3.81
N SER A 135 13.36 -0.93 4.19
CA SER A 135 12.39 -1.81 3.54
C SER A 135 10.95 -1.34 3.79
N GLU A 136 10.70 -0.75 4.95
CA GLU A 136 9.45 -0.18 5.42
C GLU A 136 9.00 0.95 4.49
N TYR A 137 9.91 1.88 4.19
CA TYR A 137 9.60 2.98 3.28
C TYR A 137 9.54 2.51 1.82
N LEU A 138 10.56 1.79 1.35
CA LEU A 138 10.65 1.41 -0.07
C LEU A 138 9.52 0.49 -0.50
N SER A 139 9.20 -0.54 0.30
CA SER A 139 8.15 -1.50 -0.07
C SER A 139 6.76 -0.87 -0.03
N LEU A 140 6.51 0.05 0.90
CA LEU A 140 5.23 0.76 1.00
C LEU A 140 5.05 1.76 -0.14
N ALA A 141 6.08 2.57 -0.44
CA ALA A 141 6.07 3.48 -1.58
C ALA A 141 5.92 2.71 -2.90
N TYR A 142 6.59 1.56 -3.02
CA TYR A 142 6.46 0.66 -4.16
C TYR A 142 5.03 0.15 -4.35
N LEU A 143 4.40 -0.35 -3.28
CA LEU A 143 3.02 -0.86 -3.34
C LEU A 143 2.08 0.17 -3.95
N TYR A 144 2.05 1.39 -3.42
CA TYR A 144 1.19 2.45 -3.93
C TYR A 144 1.61 2.95 -5.31
N PHE A 145 2.91 2.98 -5.62
CA PHE A 145 3.36 3.30 -6.99
C PHE A 145 2.76 2.36 -8.03
N VAL A 146 2.74 1.05 -7.75
CA VAL A 146 2.21 0.06 -8.69
C VAL A 146 0.69 0.05 -8.72
N LEU A 147 0.01 0.12 -7.58
CA LEU A 147 -1.45 0.14 -7.54
C LEU A 147 -2.07 1.37 -8.22
N ARG A 148 -1.31 2.47 -8.31
CA ARG A 148 -1.74 3.74 -8.92
C ARG A 148 -1.35 3.90 -10.39
N ASP A 149 -0.91 2.82 -11.03
CA ASP A 149 -0.68 2.76 -12.47
C ASP A 149 -0.95 1.34 -12.99
N ARG A 150 -2.07 1.18 -13.72
CA ARG A 150 -2.49 -0.13 -14.28
C ARG A 150 -1.46 -0.77 -15.19
N LEU A 151 -0.72 0.03 -15.95
CA LEU A 151 0.29 -0.50 -16.85
C LEU A 151 1.45 -1.10 -16.05
N VAL A 152 1.91 -0.38 -15.02
CA VAL A 152 2.96 -0.89 -14.12
C VAL A 152 2.47 -2.15 -13.42
N PHE A 153 1.22 -2.18 -12.93
CA PHE A 153 0.63 -3.36 -12.33
C PHE A 153 0.71 -4.57 -13.25
N SER A 154 0.16 -4.47 -14.48
CA SER A 154 0.24 -5.55 -15.48
C SER A 154 1.67 -5.96 -15.82
N ILE A 155 2.60 -5.02 -15.99
CA ILE A 155 4.02 -5.33 -16.24
C ILE A 155 4.59 -6.21 -15.12
N VAL A 156 4.28 -5.91 -13.86
CA VAL A 156 4.80 -6.68 -12.74
C VAL A 156 4.10 -8.03 -12.62
N THR A 157 2.76 -8.04 -12.60
CA THR A 157 1.96 -9.25 -12.29
C THR A 157 1.86 -10.24 -13.44
N GLU A 158 2.13 -9.81 -14.67
CA GLU A 158 2.09 -10.64 -15.87
C GLU A 158 3.50 -10.89 -16.42
N LEU A 159 4.20 -9.85 -16.88
CA LEU A 159 5.49 -10.00 -17.57
C LEU A 159 6.62 -10.41 -16.63
N ILE A 160 6.87 -9.64 -15.56
CA ILE A 160 7.96 -9.92 -14.61
C ILE A 160 7.68 -11.21 -13.87
N TRP A 161 6.45 -11.39 -13.37
CA TRP A 161 6.03 -12.63 -12.73
C TRP A 161 6.18 -13.85 -13.64
N GLY A 162 5.75 -13.76 -14.91
CA GLY A 162 5.88 -14.84 -15.89
C GLY A 162 7.34 -15.24 -16.10
N LYS A 163 8.23 -14.26 -16.31
CA LYS A 163 9.67 -14.51 -16.43
C LYS A 163 10.26 -15.12 -15.15
N TRP A 164 9.87 -14.60 -13.98
CA TRP A 164 10.30 -15.11 -12.68
C TRP A 164 9.92 -16.58 -12.47
N ARG A 165 8.67 -16.94 -12.80
CA ARG A 165 8.18 -18.33 -12.76
C ARG A 165 8.92 -19.27 -13.70
N GLN A 166 9.42 -18.75 -14.81
CA GLN A 166 10.24 -19.48 -15.78
C GLN A 166 11.74 -19.44 -15.44
N GLN A 167 12.12 -18.93 -14.26
CA GLN A 167 13.51 -18.75 -13.83
C GLN A 167 14.34 -17.85 -14.76
N THR A 168 13.67 -17.09 -15.63
CA THR A 168 14.31 -16.09 -16.49
C THR A 168 14.43 -14.80 -15.69
N THR A 169 15.65 -14.46 -15.27
CA THR A 169 15.88 -13.28 -14.44
C THR A 169 16.19 -12.03 -15.25
N THR A 170 16.44 -12.13 -16.56
CA THR A 170 16.75 -10.96 -17.39
C THR A 170 15.48 -10.33 -17.95
N ILE A 171 15.40 -9.00 -17.86
CA ILE A 171 14.35 -8.20 -18.50
C ILE A 171 14.97 -7.03 -19.25
N SER A 172 14.40 -6.72 -20.41
CA SER A 172 14.86 -5.67 -21.30
C SER A 172 13.73 -4.70 -21.61
N ARG A 173 14.10 -3.56 -22.21
CA ARG A 173 13.13 -2.60 -22.75
C ARG A 173 12.25 -3.25 -23.83
N GLY A 174 12.81 -4.16 -24.64
CA GLY A 174 12.10 -4.85 -25.71
C GLY A 174 10.96 -5.71 -25.17
N ASP A 175 11.14 -6.36 -24.03
CA ASP A 175 10.09 -7.17 -23.40
C ASP A 175 8.86 -6.33 -23.03
N ILE A 176 9.05 -5.11 -22.50
CA ILE A 176 7.93 -4.21 -22.19
C ILE A 176 7.27 -3.69 -23.46
N VAL A 177 8.05 -3.38 -24.51
CA VAL A 177 7.49 -2.91 -25.79
C VAL A 177 6.62 -3.99 -26.44
N GLN A 178 7.07 -5.25 -26.43
CA GLN A 178 6.29 -6.38 -26.92
C GLN A 178 5.00 -6.57 -26.10
N LEU A 179 5.07 -6.42 -24.77
CA LEU A 179 3.86 -6.44 -23.93
C LEU A 179 2.90 -5.31 -24.34
N LEU A 180 3.40 -4.09 -24.54
CA LEU A 180 2.58 -2.95 -24.97
C LEU A 180 1.91 -3.21 -26.33
N GLU A 181 2.62 -3.84 -27.28
CA GLU A 181 2.06 -4.20 -28.58
C GLU A 181 0.90 -5.19 -28.44
N LYS A 182 1.07 -6.22 -27.61
CA LYS A 182 -0.02 -7.17 -27.29
C LYS A 182 -1.20 -6.47 -26.61
N MET A 183 -0.94 -5.66 -25.59
CA MET A 183 -1.99 -4.92 -24.87
C MET A 183 -2.74 -3.93 -25.78
N ALA A 184 -2.13 -3.48 -26.88
CA ALA A 184 -2.73 -2.54 -27.80
C ALA A 184 -3.92 -3.13 -28.59
N GLU A 185 -4.08 -4.46 -28.62
CA GLU A 185 -5.24 -5.15 -29.16
C GLU A 185 -6.51 -4.80 -28.36
N ASP A 186 -6.42 -4.88 -27.03
CA ASP A 186 -7.55 -4.61 -26.10
C ASP A 186 -7.60 -3.15 -25.64
N HIS A 187 -6.50 -2.39 -25.82
CA HIS A 187 -6.37 -1.01 -25.37
C HIS A 187 -5.93 -0.07 -26.52
N PRO A 188 -6.87 0.40 -27.36
CA PRO A 188 -6.57 1.19 -28.56
C PRO A 188 -5.75 2.46 -28.31
N GLN A 189 -5.85 3.06 -27.12
CA GLN A 189 -5.07 4.25 -26.76
C GLN A 189 -3.55 3.99 -26.77
N ILE A 190 -3.10 2.74 -26.57
CA ILE A 190 -1.68 2.38 -26.67
C ILE A 190 -1.20 2.49 -28.12
N LYS A 191 -2.05 2.12 -29.10
CA LYS A 191 -1.73 2.24 -30.54
C LYS A 191 -1.45 3.68 -30.94
N GLN A 192 -2.13 4.64 -30.32
CA GLN A 192 -1.97 6.07 -30.60
C GLN A 192 -0.63 6.65 -30.10
N TRP A 193 0.06 5.97 -29.19
CA TRP A 193 1.34 6.45 -28.70
C TRP A 193 2.43 6.28 -29.75
N ARG A 194 3.20 7.36 -29.96
CA ARG A 194 4.43 7.33 -30.75
C ARG A 194 5.40 6.28 -30.19
N GLU A 195 6.17 5.65 -31.07
CA GLU A 195 7.19 4.66 -30.68
C GLU A 195 8.15 5.21 -29.62
N SER A 196 8.60 6.46 -29.79
CA SER A 196 9.48 7.15 -28.84
C SER A 196 8.87 7.28 -27.44
N THR A 197 7.54 7.44 -27.33
CA THR A 197 6.83 7.43 -26.05
C THR A 197 6.84 6.05 -25.42
N ARG A 198 6.58 4.98 -26.19
CA ARG A 198 6.61 3.59 -25.69
C ARG A 198 8.00 3.21 -25.18
N LEU A 199 9.05 3.54 -25.93
CA LEU A 199 10.44 3.29 -25.56
C LEU A 199 10.86 4.04 -24.30
N ARG A 200 10.47 5.31 -24.18
CA ARG A 200 10.77 6.14 -22.99
C ARG A 200 10.01 5.63 -21.77
N LEU A 201 8.73 5.28 -21.93
CA LEU A 201 7.90 4.70 -20.88
C LEU A 201 8.50 3.40 -20.35
N ALA A 202 8.85 2.47 -21.25
CA ALA A 202 9.49 1.21 -20.88
C ALA A 202 10.80 1.42 -20.10
N SER A 203 11.65 2.34 -20.58
CA SER A 203 12.91 2.67 -19.90
C SER A 203 12.69 3.28 -18.52
N SER A 204 11.70 4.18 -18.41
CA SER A 204 11.33 4.85 -17.15
C SER A 204 10.77 3.85 -16.12
N ILE A 205 9.92 2.92 -16.55
CA ILE A 205 9.36 1.87 -15.69
C ILE A 205 10.47 0.94 -15.19
N LEU A 206 11.38 0.48 -16.06
CA LEU A 206 12.51 -0.36 -15.64
C LEU A 206 13.45 0.36 -14.67
N ALA A 207 13.65 1.67 -14.84
CA ALA A 207 14.42 2.47 -13.89
C ALA A 207 13.67 2.57 -12.54
N ALA A 208 12.36 2.83 -12.56
CA ALA A 208 11.55 2.94 -11.37
C ALA A 208 11.52 1.62 -10.57
N LEU A 209 11.27 0.49 -11.23
CA LEU A 209 11.27 -0.84 -10.59
C LEU A 209 12.65 -1.22 -10.04
N ARG A 210 13.74 -0.70 -10.62
CA ARG A 210 15.08 -0.81 -10.03
C ARG A 210 15.18 0.01 -8.75
N ASP A 211 14.72 1.26 -8.78
CA ASP A 211 14.81 2.16 -7.62
C ASP A 211 14.00 1.63 -6.42
N PHE A 212 12.95 0.83 -6.66
CA PHE A 212 12.19 0.12 -5.62
C PHE A 212 12.79 -1.25 -5.24
N GLY A 213 13.88 -1.69 -5.87
CA GLY A 213 14.56 -2.94 -5.52
C GLY A 213 13.96 -4.21 -6.12
N LEU A 214 12.93 -4.14 -6.96
CA LEU A 214 12.42 -5.30 -7.72
C LEU A 214 13.39 -5.71 -8.85
N LEU A 215 14.10 -4.73 -9.40
CA LEU A 215 15.15 -4.95 -10.40
C LEU A 215 16.51 -4.48 -9.88
N ARG A 216 17.58 -5.08 -10.40
CA ARG A 216 18.95 -4.61 -10.21
C ARG A 216 19.68 -4.41 -11.54
N GLY A 217 20.78 -3.68 -11.50
CA GLY A 217 21.62 -3.38 -12.66
C GLY A 217 21.22 -2.09 -13.39
N ILE A 218 22.18 -1.51 -14.12
CA ILE A 218 22.02 -0.23 -14.83
C ILE A 218 21.63 -0.48 -16.29
N GLN A 219 22.54 -1.10 -17.06
CA GLN A 219 22.33 -1.38 -18.49
C GLN A 219 21.52 -2.65 -18.74
N LYS A 220 21.92 -3.75 -18.09
CA LYS A 220 21.18 -5.02 -18.08
C LYS A 220 20.39 -5.09 -16.78
N LYS A 221 19.07 -5.29 -16.89
CA LYS A 221 18.18 -5.40 -15.73
C LYS A 221 17.98 -6.87 -15.38
N HIS A 222 18.17 -7.16 -14.10
CA HIS A 222 17.90 -8.48 -13.54
C HIS A 222 16.80 -8.39 -12.49
N ILE A 223 15.82 -9.27 -12.57
CA ILE A 223 14.74 -9.43 -11.62
C ILE A 223 15.31 -10.02 -10.33
N GLN A 224 14.90 -9.46 -9.19
CA GLN A 224 15.19 -9.96 -7.86
C GLN A 224 13.96 -9.79 -6.96
N ARG A 225 13.93 -10.49 -5.82
CA ARG A 225 12.89 -10.26 -4.82
C ARG A 225 13.15 -8.93 -4.10
N PRO A 226 12.15 -8.03 -4.01
CA PRO A 226 12.27 -6.85 -3.16
C PRO A 226 12.18 -7.27 -1.70
N LEU A 227 12.77 -6.48 -0.79
CA LEU A 227 12.51 -6.61 0.64
C LEU A 227 11.13 -6.01 0.92
N VAL A 228 10.30 -6.73 1.68
CA VAL A 228 8.92 -6.32 1.99
C VAL A 228 8.73 -6.32 3.50
N ALA A 229 8.36 -5.16 4.04
CA ALA A 229 8.07 -5.03 5.46
C ALA A 229 6.67 -5.56 5.80
N SER A 230 6.49 -6.01 7.04
CA SER A 230 5.20 -6.46 7.58
C SER A 230 4.09 -5.41 7.41
N THR A 231 4.43 -4.12 7.54
CA THR A 231 3.48 -3.01 7.33
C THR A 231 2.94 -3.00 5.90
N THR A 232 3.79 -3.17 4.89
CA THR A 232 3.37 -3.26 3.48
C THR A 232 2.47 -4.47 3.22
N VAL A 233 2.76 -5.62 3.85
CA VAL A 233 1.90 -6.81 3.76
C VAL A 233 0.52 -6.51 4.34
N LEU A 234 0.47 -5.85 5.50
CA LEU A 234 -0.78 -5.46 6.15
C LEU A 234 -1.58 -4.47 5.28
N HIS A 235 -0.91 -3.51 4.65
CA HIS A 235 -1.56 -2.57 3.73
C HIS A 235 -2.19 -3.27 2.54
N LEU A 236 -1.46 -4.18 1.88
CA LEU A 236 -2.03 -4.95 0.77
C LEU A 236 -3.19 -5.84 1.26
N LEU A 237 -3.07 -6.44 2.44
CA LEU A 237 -4.16 -7.22 3.02
C LEU A 237 -5.43 -6.39 3.23
N TYR A 238 -5.34 -5.17 3.79
CA TYR A 238 -6.50 -4.28 3.92
C TYR A 238 -7.13 -3.96 2.57
N ILE A 239 -6.32 -3.72 1.54
CA ILE A 239 -6.80 -3.44 0.19
C ILE A 239 -7.55 -4.65 -0.39
N LEU A 240 -7.01 -5.86 -0.26
CA LEU A 240 -7.68 -7.07 -0.72
C LEU A 240 -9.00 -7.32 0.02
N LEU A 241 -9.02 -7.10 1.33
CA LEU A 241 -10.24 -7.21 2.14
C LEU A 241 -11.28 -6.17 1.73
N SER A 242 -10.86 -4.92 1.47
CA SER A 242 -11.76 -3.88 0.96
C SER A 242 -12.35 -4.17 -0.41
N GLU A 243 -11.66 -5.00 -1.20
CA GLU A 243 -12.11 -5.47 -2.51
C GLU A 243 -13.01 -6.73 -2.40
N GLY A 244 -13.33 -7.16 -1.17
CA GLY A 244 -14.21 -8.30 -0.89
C GLY A 244 -13.54 -9.66 -1.03
N LEU A 245 -12.20 -9.72 -1.03
CA LEU A 245 -11.49 -11.01 -1.01
C LEU A 245 -11.46 -11.56 0.41
N GLU A 246 -11.83 -12.83 0.55
CA GLU A 246 -11.90 -13.51 1.84
C GLU A 246 -11.27 -14.91 1.79
N GLY A 247 -10.86 -15.40 2.97
CA GLY A 247 -10.35 -16.74 3.16
C GLY A 247 -9.23 -17.09 2.18
N ARG A 248 -9.39 -18.19 1.43
CA ARG A 248 -8.37 -18.70 0.51
C ARG A 248 -8.09 -17.75 -0.66
N LYS A 249 -9.07 -16.95 -1.09
CA LYS A 249 -8.88 -15.99 -2.20
C LYS A 249 -7.82 -14.94 -1.87
N ILE A 250 -7.63 -14.61 -0.59
CA ILE A 250 -6.55 -13.71 -0.15
C ILE A 250 -5.18 -14.30 -0.49
N LEU A 251 -4.96 -15.59 -0.25
CA LEU A 251 -3.66 -16.22 -0.52
C LEU A 251 -3.39 -16.33 -2.03
N GLU A 252 -4.44 -16.55 -2.81
CA GLU A 252 -4.38 -16.73 -4.26
C GLU A 252 -4.35 -15.41 -5.05
N ALA A 253 -4.50 -14.27 -4.36
CA ALA A 253 -4.58 -12.96 -5.00
C ALA A 253 -3.34 -12.69 -5.88
N PRO A 254 -3.53 -12.26 -7.15
CA PRO A 254 -2.41 -11.99 -8.06
C PRO A 254 -1.55 -10.82 -7.59
N ASP A 255 -2.04 -9.98 -6.70
CA ASP A 255 -1.33 -8.85 -6.10
C ASP A 255 -0.06 -9.23 -5.35
N TRP A 256 0.00 -10.42 -4.77
CA TRP A 256 1.23 -10.89 -4.11
C TRP A 256 2.39 -11.08 -5.10
N ARG A 257 2.09 -11.17 -6.41
CA ARG A 257 3.10 -11.19 -7.48
C ARG A 257 3.88 -9.89 -7.56
N LEU A 258 3.37 -8.78 -7.00
CA LEU A 258 4.14 -7.55 -6.84
C LEU A 258 5.45 -7.77 -6.09
N PHE A 259 5.46 -8.74 -5.18
CA PHE A 259 6.63 -9.11 -4.37
C PHE A 259 7.32 -10.39 -4.86
N LEU A 260 6.88 -10.92 -6.02
CA LEU A 260 7.31 -12.22 -6.56
C LEU A 260 7.06 -13.38 -5.57
N TRP A 261 5.95 -13.31 -4.85
CA TRP A 261 5.54 -14.29 -3.85
C TRP A 261 4.62 -15.36 -4.41
N THR A 262 4.86 -16.58 -3.96
CA THR A 262 3.94 -17.72 -4.11
C THR A 262 2.97 -17.76 -2.94
N GLU A 263 1.90 -18.56 -3.02
CA GLU A 263 0.98 -18.76 -1.89
C GLU A 263 1.68 -19.21 -0.60
N VAL A 264 2.81 -19.93 -0.72
CA VAL A 264 3.63 -20.34 0.43
C VAL A 264 4.33 -19.15 1.07
N ASP A 265 4.87 -18.25 0.25
CA ASP A 265 5.49 -17.00 0.74
C ASP A 265 4.42 -16.10 1.41
N VAL A 266 3.22 -16.01 0.81
CA VAL A 266 2.09 -15.25 1.37
C VAL A 266 1.65 -15.83 2.72
N ALA A 267 1.47 -17.14 2.81
CA ALA A 267 1.09 -17.78 4.07
C ALA A 267 2.13 -17.56 5.18
N ARG A 268 3.43 -17.54 4.83
CA ARG A 268 4.50 -17.21 5.77
C ARG A 268 4.39 -15.76 6.24
N ALA A 269 4.24 -14.81 5.31
CA ALA A 269 4.11 -13.39 5.62
C ALA A 269 2.88 -13.10 6.51
N LEU A 270 1.73 -13.71 6.22
CA LEU A 270 0.54 -13.60 7.08
C LEU A 270 0.75 -14.25 8.46
N GLY A 271 1.51 -15.35 8.53
CA GLY A 271 1.96 -15.94 9.78
C GLY A 271 2.82 -15.00 10.62
N GLU A 272 3.72 -14.24 10.00
CA GLU A 272 4.53 -13.21 10.67
C GLU A 272 3.65 -12.09 11.24
N LEU A 273 2.64 -11.63 10.48
CA LEU A 273 1.66 -10.66 10.99
C LEU A 273 0.87 -11.19 12.19
N ALA A 274 0.54 -12.49 12.18
CA ALA A 274 -0.16 -13.13 13.28
C ALA A 274 0.72 -13.27 14.53
N GLN A 275 2.01 -13.56 14.38
CA GLN A 275 2.97 -13.57 15.48
C GLN A 275 3.10 -12.19 16.13
N GLN A 276 3.07 -11.13 15.33
CA GLN A 276 3.05 -9.73 15.79
C GLN A 276 1.70 -9.31 16.40
N GLN A 277 0.71 -10.20 16.45
CA GLN A 277 -0.67 -9.95 16.91
C GLN A 277 -1.42 -8.88 16.11
N TRP A 278 -1.02 -8.64 14.86
CA TRP A 278 -1.73 -7.67 14.00
C TRP A 278 -2.97 -8.27 13.34
N ILE A 279 -2.94 -9.58 13.11
CA ILE A 279 -4.07 -10.36 12.61
C ILE A 279 -4.20 -11.65 13.41
N ARG A 280 -5.36 -12.30 13.31
CA ARG A 280 -5.48 -13.74 13.50
C ARG A 280 -5.37 -14.40 12.14
N PHE A 281 -4.54 -15.42 12.02
CA PHE A 281 -4.41 -16.19 10.79
C PHE A 281 -4.26 -17.67 11.13
N GLU A 282 -5.18 -18.48 10.62
CA GLU A 282 -5.14 -19.93 10.74
C GLU A 282 -5.39 -20.55 9.37
N LYS A 283 -4.54 -21.51 8.98
CA LYS A 283 -4.66 -22.25 7.72
C LYS A 283 -4.67 -23.75 8.02
N SER A 284 -5.76 -24.41 7.64
CA SER A 284 -5.88 -25.87 7.71
C SER A 284 -6.38 -26.40 6.36
N GLY A 285 -5.47 -27.02 5.59
CA GLY A 285 -5.77 -27.43 4.22
C GLY A 285 -6.19 -26.26 3.33
N SER A 286 -7.44 -26.27 2.89
CA SER A 286 -8.07 -25.21 2.08
C SER A 286 -8.78 -24.14 2.90
N ILE A 287 -9.02 -24.39 4.20
CA ILE A 287 -9.71 -23.45 5.09
C ILE A 287 -8.70 -22.42 5.57
N VAL A 288 -9.06 -21.16 5.39
CA VAL A 288 -8.29 -20.00 5.85
C VAL A 288 -9.22 -19.15 6.69
N ILE A 289 -8.84 -18.93 7.95
CA ILE A 289 -9.48 -17.99 8.86
C ILE A 289 -8.56 -16.79 9.00
N LEU A 290 -9.10 -15.60 8.75
CA LEU A 290 -8.38 -14.35 8.86
C LEU A 290 -9.26 -13.32 9.55
N GLU A 291 -8.75 -12.74 10.64
CA GLU A 291 -9.43 -11.65 11.37
C GLU A 291 -8.42 -10.52 11.62
N LEU A 292 -8.83 -9.28 11.41
CA LEU A 292 -7.98 -8.12 11.69
C LEU A 292 -8.01 -7.81 13.18
N LYS A 293 -6.83 -7.69 13.81
CA LYS A 293 -6.70 -7.26 15.23
C LYS A 293 -6.20 -5.83 15.35
N ARG A 294 -5.27 -5.45 14.48
CA ARG A 294 -4.75 -4.10 14.36
C ARG A 294 -5.70 -3.32 13.45
N LEU A 295 -6.15 -2.16 13.93
CA LEU A 295 -6.80 -1.19 13.07
C LEU A 295 -5.75 -0.40 12.29
N PRO A 296 -6.11 0.10 11.10
CA PRO A 296 -5.25 1.01 10.36
C PRO A 296 -4.89 2.22 11.26
N GLU A 297 -3.61 2.42 11.57
CA GLU A 297 -3.03 3.50 12.40
C GLU A 297 -3.60 4.92 12.14
N ALA A 298 -3.99 5.28 10.91
CA ALA A 298 -4.50 6.63 10.62
C ALA A 298 -6.00 6.84 10.96
N ILE A 299 -6.68 5.81 11.46
CA ILE A 299 -8.09 5.89 11.88
C ILE A 299 -8.22 5.87 13.41
N ALA A 300 -7.11 5.57 14.11
CA ALA A 300 -7.06 5.47 15.57
C ALA A 300 -6.87 6.83 16.25
#